data_AF-A0A5J5FRJ7-F1
#
_entry.id   AF-A0A5J5FRJ7-F1
#
_cell.length_a   1.000
_cell.length_b   1.000
_cell.length_c   1.000
_cell.angle_alpha   90.00
_cell.angle_beta   90.00
_cell.angle_gamma   90.00
#
_symmetry.space_group_name_H-M   'P 1'
#
loop_
_entity.id
_entity.type
_entity.pdbx_description
1 polymer ?
#
loop_
_entity_poly.entity_id
_entity_poly.type
_entity_poly.pdbx_seq_one_letter_code
_entity_poly.pdbx_strand_id
1 'polypeptide(L)' 'MRKINVQGTTVNILDDDDMLTNCAIGSYAIIEDSGYYVAVRIEEKNAPAIHTDPFASLEEALDEIAAQCESLS' A
#
# COMPACT_ATOMS: atom_id res chain seq x y z
N MET A 1 4.44 -11.71 3.49
CA MET A 1 4.39 -10.25 3.82
C MET A 1 5.77 -9.65 4.08
N ARG A 2 6.09 -8.55 3.40
CA ARG A 2 7.28 -7.72 3.68
C ARG A 2 6.87 -6.32 4.14
N LYS A 3 7.53 -5.78 5.15
CA LYS A 3 7.29 -4.40 5.64
C LYS A 3 8.43 -3.48 5.23
N ILE A 4 8.08 -2.28 4.77
CA ILE A 4 9.02 -1.21 4.46
C ILE A 4 8.52 0.11 5.06
N ASN A 5 9.44 1.05 5.24
CA ASN A 5 9.13 2.39 5.71
C ASN A 5 9.30 3.38 4.55
N VAL A 6 8.26 4.12 4.22
CA VAL A 6 8.24 5.17 3.21
C VAL A 6 7.90 6.47 3.92
N GLN A 7 8.88 7.38 4.01
CA GLN A 7 8.71 8.70 4.66
C GLN A 7 8.10 8.64 6.08
N GLY A 8 8.50 7.66 6.90
CA GLY A 8 7.96 7.48 8.25
C GLY A 8 6.67 6.65 8.31
N THR A 9 6.07 6.36 7.16
CA THR A 9 4.86 5.54 7.04
C THR A 9 5.20 4.07 6.80
N THR A 10 4.50 3.16 7.47
CA THR A 10 4.67 1.70 7.25
C THR A 10 3.86 1.26 6.03
N VAL A 11 4.52 0.59 5.09
CA VAL A 11 3.90 -0.05 3.92
C VAL A 11 4.13 -1.55 3.98
N ASN A 12 3.07 -2.33 3.82
CA ASN A 12 3.10 -3.79 3.83
C ASN A 12 2.96 -4.29 2.39
N ILE A 13 4.00 -4.92 1.84
CA ILE A 13 3.93 -5.61 0.55
C ILE A 13 3.39 -7.00 0.81
N LEU A 14 2.23 -7.28 0.21
CA LEU A 14 1.46 -8.50 0.34
C LEU A 14 1.73 -9.40 -0.87
N ASP A 15 1.95 -10.67 -0.60
CA ASP A 15 1.92 -11.77 -1.57
C ASP A 15 0.58 -12.51 -1.49
N ASP A 16 0.36 -13.51 -2.37
CA ASP A 16 -0.91 -14.25 -2.51
C ASP A 16 -1.41 -14.90 -1.21
N ASP A 17 -0.53 -15.19 -0.25
CA ASP A 17 -0.88 -15.83 1.02
C ASP A 17 -1.16 -14.80 2.14
N ASP A 18 -0.91 -13.52 1.90
CA ASP A 18 -1.06 -12.49 2.92
C ASP A 18 -2.45 -11.87 2.98
N MET A 19 -2.88 -11.56 4.20
CA MET A 19 -4.17 -10.91 4.45
C MET A 19 -3.98 -9.46 4.92
N LEU A 20 -4.80 -8.55 4.37
CA LEU A 20 -4.88 -7.14 4.80
C LEU A 20 -5.18 -6.98 6.29
N THR A 21 -5.88 -7.94 6.91
CA THR A 21 -6.21 -7.95 8.33
C THR A 21 -4.98 -8.01 9.25
N ASN A 22 -3.82 -8.41 8.71
CA ASN A 22 -2.56 -8.45 9.44
C ASN A 22 -1.80 -7.11 9.39
N CYS A 23 -2.27 -6.14 8.61
CA CYS A 23 -1.70 -4.81 8.52
C CYS A 23 -2.23 -3.90 9.63
N ALA A 24 -1.38 -3.00 10.12
CA ALA A 24 -1.78 -2.05 11.16
C ALA A 24 -2.73 -0.98 10.59
N ILE A 25 -3.73 -0.55 11.37
CA ILE A 25 -4.57 0.59 11.00
C ILE A 25 -3.70 1.84 10.84
N GLY A 26 -3.96 2.61 9.79
CA GLY A 26 -3.18 3.80 9.43
C GLY A 26 -1.91 3.50 8.62
N SER A 27 -1.58 2.23 8.38
CA SER A 27 -0.53 1.84 7.45
C SER A 27 -1.05 1.72 6.02
N TYR A 28 -0.15 1.50 5.06
CA TYR A 28 -0.51 1.17 3.69
C TYR A 28 -0.20 -0.29 3.39
N ALA A 29 -0.84 -0.84 2.37
CA ALA A 29 -0.48 -2.12 1.82
C ALA A 29 -0.43 -2.06 0.29
N ILE A 30 0.47 -2.84 -0.29
CA ILE A 30 0.58 -3.04 -1.74
C ILE A 30 0.32 -4.51 -2.00
N ILE A 31 -0.66 -4.80 -2.84
CA ILE A 31 -1.04 -6.14 -3.26
C ILE A 31 -0.51 -6.32 -4.68
N GLU A 32 0.28 -7.37 -4.90
CA GLU A 32 0.63 -7.78 -6.26
C GLU A 32 -0.46 -8.72 -6.78
N ASP A 33 -0.99 -8.43 -7.96
CA ASP A 33 -1.97 -9.26 -8.65
C ASP A 33 -1.57 -9.34 -10.14
N SER A 34 -1.11 -10.52 -10.54
CA SER A 34 -0.84 -10.86 -11.94
C SER A 34 0.11 -9.89 -12.65
N GLY A 35 1.13 -9.40 -11.95
CA GLY A 35 2.13 -8.44 -12.45
C GLY A 35 1.75 -6.97 -12.30
N TYR A 36 0.60 -6.68 -11.69
CA TYR A 36 0.14 -5.34 -11.35
C TYR A 36 0.15 -5.11 -9.84
N TYR A 37 0.23 -3.85 -9.42
CA TYR A 37 0.31 -3.50 -8.00
C TYR A 37 -0.84 -2.59 -7.61
N VAL A 38 -1.60 -2.97 -6.58
CA VAL A 38 -2.68 -2.14 -6.02
C VAL A 38 -2.25 -1.64 -4.66
N ALA A 39 -2.14 -0.32 -4.51
CA ALA A 39 -1.86 0.31 -3.23
C ALA A 39 -3.17 0.69 -2.53
N VAL A 40 -3.28 0.32 -1.26
CA VAL A 40 -4.44 0.60 -0.39
C VAL A 40 -3.99 1.21 0.92
N ARG A 41 -4.83 2.08 1.49
CA ARG A 41 -4.66 2.57 2.86
C ARG A 41 -5.47 1.69 3.81
N ILE A 42 -4.87 1.24 4.90
CA ILE A 42 -5.56 0.42 5.90
C ILE A 42 -6.31 1.32 6.87
N GLU A 43 -7.63 1.25 6.85
CA GLU A 43 -8.52 1.92 7.78
C GLU A 43 -9.16 0.91 8.75
N GLU A 44 -9.92 1.38 9.74
CA GLU A 44 -10.51 0.52 10.77
C GLU A 44 -11.52 -0.50 10.22
N LYS A 45 -12.20 -0.18 9.11
CA LYS A 45 -13.30 -0.99 8.57
C LYS A 45 -13.13 -1.38 7.10
N ASN A 46 -12.14 -0.83 6.42
CA ASN A 46 -12.00 -0.86 4.97
C ASN A 46 -10.54 -0.62 4.58
N ALA A 47 -10.21 -0.93 3.34
CA ALA A 47 -8.92 -0.64 2.75
C ALA A 47 -9.11 0.06 1.39
N PRO A 48 -9.45 1.36 1.37
CA PRO A 48 -9.64 2.07 0.12
C PRO A 48 -8.33 2.09 -0.69
N ALA A 49 -8.45 1.86 -2.00
CA ALA A 49 -7.35 2.05 -2.92
C ALA A 49 -6.98 3.53 -3.00
N ILE A 50 -5.68 3.82 -2.99
CA ILE A 50 -5.20 5.20 -3.11
C ILE A 50 -5.25 5.68 -4.56
N HIS A 51 -5.27 4.73 -5.51
CA HIS A 51 -5.43 4.98 -6.93
C HIS A 51 -6.48 4.04 -7.53
N THR A 52 -7.18 4.51 -8.56
CA THR A 52 -8.27 3.74 -9.20
C THR A 52 -7.72 2.66 -10.14
N ASP A 53 -6.64 2.99 -10.85
CA ASP A 53 -5.95 2.05 -11.72
C ASP A 53 -4.80 1.36 -10.97
N PRO A 54 -4.53 0.09 -11.27
CA PRO A 54 -3.38 -0.59 -10.70
C PRO A 54 -2.08 -0.10 -11.36
N PHE A 55 -0.99 -0.13 -10.61
CA PHE A 55 0.34 0.27 -11.06
C PHE A 55 1.03 -0.85 -11.83
N ALA A 56 1.88 -0.48 -12.79
CA ALA A 56 2.65 -1.44 -13.58
C ALA A 56 3.91 -1.92 -12.84
N SER A 57 4.30 -1.22 -11.77
CA SER A 57 5.47 -1.58 -10.96
C SER A 57 5.28 -1.25 -9.48
N LEU A 58 6.04 -1.95 -8.64
CA LEU A 58 6.11 -1.68 -7.20
C LEU A 58 6.63 -0.26 -6.92
N GLU A 59 7.56 0.24 -7.73
CA GLU A 59 8.15 1.57 -7.58
C GLU A 59 7.10 2.67 -7.75
N GLU A 60 6.28 2.60 -8.80
CA GLU A 60 5.17 3.54 -9.01
C GLU A 60 4.17 3.55 -7.85
N ALA A 61 3.84 2.36 -7.33
CA ALA A 61 2.95 2.24 -6.17
C ALA A 61 3.55 2.88 -4.90
N LEU A 62 4.87 2.79 -4.72
CA LEU A 62 5.57 3.38 -3.59
C LEU A 62 5.69 4.90 -3.72
N ASP A 63 5.94 5.39 -4.93
CA ASP A 63 6.01 6.82 -5.22
C ASP A 63 4.65 7.50 -4.97
N GLU A 64 3.53 6.85 -5.33
CA GLU A 64 2.21 7.37 -5.00
C GLU A 64 1.99 7.42 -3.48
N ILE A 65 2.35 6.37 -2.74
CA ILE A 65 2.24 6.39 -1.27
C ILE A 65 3.10 7.50 -0.66
N ALA A 66 4.31 7.72 -1.20
CA ALA A 66 5.19 8.79 -0.77
C ALA A 66 4.54 10.17 -1.04
N ALA A 67 3.98 10.38 -2.23
CA ALA A 67 3.28 11.63 -2.58
C ALA A 67 2.08 11.91 -1.66
N GLN A 68 1.33 10.88 -1.27
CA GLN A 68 0.24 11.00 -0.29
C GLN A 68 0.74 11.41 1.11
N CYS A 69 1.95 11.00 1.48
CA CYS A 69 2.56 11.34 2.76
C CYS A 69 3.04 12.80 2.79
N GLU A 70 3.57 13.32 1.68
CA GLU A 70 3.97 14.74 1.55
C GLU A 70 2.77 15.70 1.55
N SER A 71 1.63 15.28 1.01
CA SER A 71 0.42 16.12 1.01
C SER A 71 -0.18 16.37 2.41
N LEU A 72 0.32 15.68 3.45
CA LEU A 72 -0.17 15.78 4.83
C LEU A 72 0.79 16.54 5.77
N SER A 73 1.94 17.04 5.27
CA SER A 73 2.94 17.79 6.05
C SER A 73 2.80 19.30 5.98
#